data_AF-A0A961H4X0-F1
#
_entry.id   AF-A0A961H4X0-F1
#
_cell.length_a   1.000
_cell.length_b   1.000
_cell.length_c   1.000
_cell.angle_alpha   90.00
_cell.angle_beta   90.00
_cell.angle_gamma   90.00
#
_symmetry.space_group_name_H-M   'P 1'
#
loop_
_entity.id
_entity.type
_entity.pdbx_description
1 polymer ?
#
loop_
_entity_poly.entity_id
_entity_poly.type
_entity_poly.pdbx_seq_one_letter_code
_entity_poly.pdbx_strand_id
1 'polypeptide(L)'
;VGRIQNFRSWSPYMVKDGYTCLGLEYFVFEGDGMWTSTDEDLIELAKRELAILGLADPALITEGYVVRMPKAYPTYDEHYAANVEVMKAWLAANATNVHPVGRNGMHKYNNADHSMLTAMLTVENIAQGAHHDIWAVNVEEEYHEEKAASSPQGTGRDAPVIPSTAPSLHQR
;
A
#
# COMPACT_ATOMS: atom_id res chain seq x y z
N VAL A 1 -2.67 -15.83 -10.01
CA VAL A 1 -3.06 -14.96 -8.88
C VAL A 1 -1.87 -14.56 -8.01
N GLY A 2 -1.78 -13.30 -7.56
CA GLY A 2 -0.71 -12.79 -6.70
C GLY A 2 -1.00 -12.89 -5.20
N ARG A 3 -2.26 -12.63 -4.78
CA ARG A 3 -2.70 -12.78 -3.39
C ARG A 3 -4.15 -13.24 -3.33
N ILE A 4 -4.47 -14.07 -2.33
CA ILE A 4 -5.84 -14.49 -2.01
C ILE A 4 -6.13 -14.17 -0.55
N GLN A 5 -7.29 -13.60 -0.28
CA GLN A 5 -7.77 -13.23 1.05
C GLN A 5 -9.14 -13.87 1.30
N ASN A 6 -9.41 -14.27 2.54
CA ASN A 6 -10.72 -14.74 2.98
C ASN A 6 -11.33 -13.71 3.93
N PHE A 7 -12.26 -12.90 3.45
CA PHE A 7 -12.82 -11.79 4.23
C PHE A 7 -13.69 -12.25 5.41
N ARG A 8 -14.29 -13.45 5.33
CA ARG A 8 -15.00 -14.04 6.49
C ARG A 8 -14.05 -14.28 7.67
N SER A 9 -12.80 -14.64 7.40
CA SER A 9 -11.79 -14.85 8.44
C SER A 9 -11.36 -13.55 9.12
N TRP A 10 -11.60 -12.39 8.50
CA TRP A 10 -11.31 -11.09 9.10
C TRP A 10 -12.43 -10.67 10.03
N SER A 11 -13.69 -10.83 9.60
CA SER A 11 -14.86 -10.55 10.42
C SER A 11 -16.13 -11.18 9.82
N PRO A 12 -17.03 -11.75 10.65
CA PRO A 12 -18.32 -12.23 10.17
C PRO A 12 -19.20 -11.11 9.60
N TYR A 13 -18.97 -9.84 9.98
CA TYR A 13 -19.75 -8.69 9.52
C TYR A 13 -19.34 -8.17 8.14
N MET A 14 -18.27 -8.70 7.55
CA MET A 14 -17.84 -8.35 6.18
C MET A 14 -18.53 -9.21 5.11
N VAL A 15 -19.30 -10.22 5.51
CA VAL A 15 -19.93 -11.18 4.60
C VAL A 15 -21.33 -11.54 5.08
N LYS A 16 -22.18 -12.02 4.18
CA LYS A 16 -23.51 -12.55 4.52
C LYS A 16 -23.39 -13.92 5.20
N ASP A 17 -24.27 -14.22 6.15
CA ASP A 17 -24.36 -15.53 6.82
C ASP A 17 -24.47 -16.68 5.81
N GLY A 18 -23.67 -17.72 6.02
CA GLY A 18 -23.56 -18.88 5.13
C GLY A 18 -22.62 -18.71 3.93
N TYR A 19 -22.08 -17.50 3.69
CA TYR A 19 -21.21 -17.21 2.55
C TYR A 19 -19.82 -16.76 2.97
N THR A 20 -18.79 -17.04 2.18
CA THR A 20 -17.52 -16.32 2.29
C THR A 20 -17.27 -15.48 1.03
N CYS A 21 -16.44 -14.46 1.15
CA CYS A 21 -15.91 -13.71 0.03
C CYS A 21 -14.41 -13.93 -0.04
N LEU A 22 -13.93 -14.43 -1.18
CA LEU A 22 -12.51 -14.57 -1.46
C LEU A 22 -12.08 -13.38 -2.34
N GLY A 23 -11.14 -12.58 -1.83
CA GLY A 23 -10.50 -11.52 -2.62
C GLY A 23 -9.29 -12.08 -3.35
N LEU A 24 -9.25 -11.95 -4.67
CA LEU A 24 -8.11 -12.36 -5.50
C LEU A 24 -7.48 -11.12 -6.13
N GLU A 25 -6.17 -11.03 -6.05
CA GLU A 25 -5.42 -9.89 -6.60
C GLU A 25 -4.54 -10.35 -7.76
N TYR A 26 -4.64 -9.60 -8.86
CA TYR A 26 -3.86 -9.78 -10.08
C TYR A 26 -3.06 -8.51 -10.34
N PHE A 27 -1.75 -8.65 -10.50
CA PHE A 27 -0.88 -7.55 -10.88
C PHE A 27 -0.84 -7.46 -12.40
N VAL A 28 -1.27 -6.31 -12.92
CA VAL A 28 -1.45 -6.05 -14.35
C VAL A 28 -1.03 -4.63 -14.67
N PHE A 29 -0.71 -4.37 -15.93
CA PHE A 29 -0.47 -3.04 -16.45
C PHE A 29 -1.71 -2.51 -17.17
N GLU A 30 -1.97 -1.21 -17.00
CA GLU A 30 -3.06 -0.56 -17.72
C GLU A 30 -2.87 -0.72 -19.24
N GLY A 31 -3.92 -1.22 -19.90
CA GLY A 31 -3.91 -1.51 -21.33
C GLY A 31 -3.40 -2.89 -21.71
N ASP A 32 -2.90 -3.70 -20.78
CA ASP A 32 -2.55 -5.10 -21.07
C ASP A 32 -3.79 -5.97 -21.30
N GLY A 33 -3.56 -7.21 -21.74
CA GLY A 33 -4.64 -8.14 -22.09
C GLY A 33 -5.55 -8.49 -20.92
N MET A 34 -5.04 -8.55 -19.70
CA MET A 34 -5.82 -8.88 -18.51
C MET A 34 -6.58 -7.65 -18.00
N TRP A 35 -5.96 -6.47 -18.03
CA TRP A 35 -6.62 -5.20 -17.71
C TRP A 35 -7.82 -4.93 -18.63
N THR A 36 -7.68 -5.23 -19.92
CA THR A 36 -8.70 -4.99 -20.94
C THR A 36 -9.70 -6.14 -21.12
N SER A 37 -9.50 -7.27 -20.42
CA SER A 37 -10.48 -8.37 -20.40
C SER A 37 -11.80 -7.92 -19.79
N THR A 38 -12.88 -8.61 -20.17
CA THR A 38 -14.21 -8.40 -19.57
C THR A 38 -14.22 -8.85 -18.11
N ASP A 39 -15.17 -8.35 -17.32
CA ASP A 39 -15.31 -8.78 -15.92
C ASP A 39 -15.68 -10.26 -15.84
N GLU A 40 -16.50 -10.73 -16.77
CA GLU A 40 -16.91 -12.13 -16.91
C GLU A 40 -15.69 -13.05 -17.14
N ASP A 41 -14.80 -12.69 -18.06
CA ASP A 41 -13.59 -13.48 -18.34
C ASP A 41 -12.66 -13.56 -17.12
N LEU A 42 -12.54 -12.45 -16.37
CA LEU A 42 -11.72 -12.38 -15.17
C LEU A 42 -12.34 -13.18 -14.01
N ILE A 43 -13.67 -13.17 -13.86
CA ILE A 43 -14.38 -13.99 -12.88
C ILE A 43 -14.20 -15.47 -13.21
N GLU A 44 -14.32 -15.86 -14.48
CA GLU A 44 -14.09 -17.25 -14.90
C GLU A 44 -12.62 -17.67 -14.73
N LEU A 45 -11.66 -16.77 -14.96
CA LEU A 45 -10.26 -17.01 -14.61
C LEU A 45 -10.08 -17.26 -13.12
N ALA A 46 -10.65 -16.41 -12.26
CA ALA A 46 -10.58 -16.54 -10.82
C ALA A 46 -11.18 -17.87 -10.32
N LYS A 47 -12.35 -18.28 -10.85
CA LYS A 47 -12.97 -19.57 -10.52
C LYS A 47 -12.06 -20.75 -10.89
N ARG A 48 -11.46 -20.73 -12.09
CA ARG A 48 -10.53 -21.78 -12.52
C ARG A 48 -9.30 -21.85 -11.63
N GLU A 49 -8.70 -20.71 -11.28
CA GLU A 49 -7.53 -20.68 -10.40
C GLU A 49 -7.87 -21.19 -9.00
N LEU A 50 -9.01 -20.81 -8.42
CA LEU A 50 -9.47 -21.34 -7.13
C LEU A 50 -9.63 -22.88 -7.15
N ALA A 51 -10.14 -23.43 -8.27
CA ALA A 51 -10.25 -24.87 -8.45
C ALA A 51 -8.88 -25.55 -8.57
N ILE A 52 -7.98 -24.98 -9.38
CA ILE A 52 -6.60 -25.49 -9.56
C ILE A 52 -5.85 -25.51 -8.23
N LEU A 53 -6.04 -24.48 -7.39
CA LEU A 53 -5.44 -24.38 -6.07
C LEU A 53 -6.15 -25.23 -5.01
N GLY A 54 -7.28 -25.86 -5.34
CA GLY A 54 -8.07 -26.66 -4.40
C GLY A 54 -8.72 -25.83 -3.27
N LEU A 55 -8.95 -24.54 -3.49
CA LEU A 55 -9.47 -23.61 -2.47
C LEU A 55 -11.00 -23.49 -2.50
N ALA A 56 -11.62 -23.69 -3.66
CA ALA A 56 -13.08 -23.70 -3.79
C ALA A 56 -13.52 -24.53 -4.99
N ASP A 57 -14.70 -25.15 -4.87
CA ASP A 57 -15.41 -25.72 -6.02
C ASP A 57 -16.07 -24.56 -6.81
N PRO A 58 -15.78 -24.40 -8.12
CA PRO A 58 -16.42 -23.39 -8.96
C PRO A 58 -17.94 -23.41 -8.91
N ALA A 59 -18.55 -24.57 -8.69
CA ALA A 59 -20.01 -24.71 -8.61
C ALA A 59 -20.63 -24.03 -7.38
N LEU A 60 -19.82 -23.77 -6.33
CA LEU A 60 -20.26 -23.08 -5.12
C LEU A 60 -20.11 -21.55 -5.20
N ILE A 61 -19.49 -21.04 -6.27
CA ILE A 61 -19.25 -19.61 -6.46
C ILE A 61 -20.46 -18.98 -7.14
N THR A 62 -21.27 -18.26 -6.37
CA THR A 62 -22.53 -17.68 -6.84
C THR A 62 -22.37 -16.32 -7.50
N GLU A 63 -21.37 -15.53 -7.09
CA GLU A 63 -21.15 -14.16 -7.57
C GLU A 63 -19.66 -13.84 -7.65
N GLY A 64 -19.31 -12.89 -8.53
CA GLY A 64 -17.96 -12.34 -8.67
C GLY A 64 -18.04 -10.87 -9.02
N TYR A 65 -17.08 -10.08 -8.53
CA TYR A 65 -17.00 -8.64 -8.76
C TYR A 65 -15.56 -8.28 -9.09
N VAL A 66 -15.38 -7.44 -10.11
CA VAL A 66 -14.06 -6.99 -10.55
C VAL A 66 -13.91 -5.50 -10.24
N VAL A 67 -12.79 -5.15 -9.62
CA VAL A 67 -12.39 -3.75 -9.42
C VAL A 67 -11.01 -3.57 -10.03
N ARG A 68 -10.91 -2.66 -11.01
CA ARG A 68 -9.64 -2.23 -11.60
C ARG A 68 -9.13 -1.02 -10.85
N MET A 69 -7.95 -1.13 -10.25
CA MET A 69 -7.35 -0.04 -9.46
C MET A 69 -6.12 0.53 -10.18
N PRO A 70 -6.25 1.64 -10.91
CA PRO A 70 -5.09 2.28 -11.53
C PRO A 70 -4.14 2.81 -10.46
N LYS A 71 -2.84 2.77 -10.73
CA LYS A 71 -1.79 3.29 -9.83
C LYS A 71 -1.85 2.66 -8.42
N ALA A 72 -2.19 1.38 -8.32
CA ALA A 72 -2.22 0.67 -7.03
C ALA A 72 -0.82 0.50 -6.41
N TYR A 73 0.21 0.31 -7.24
CA TYR A 73 1.58 0.06 -6.80
C TYR A 73 2.54 1.02 -7.48
N PRO A 74 3.33 1.81 -6.72
CA PRO A 74 4.49 2.50 -7.25
C PRO A 74 5.47 1.45 -7.80
N THR A 75 5.77 1.52 -9.09
CA THR A 75 6.80 0.69 -9.72
C THR A 75 8.15 1.39 -9.62
N TYR A 76 9.17 0.66 -9.17
CA TYR A 76 10.53 1.14 -9.06
C TYR A 76 11.37 0.54 -10.18
N ASP A 77 11.52 1.29 -11.27
CA ASP A 77 12.46 0.97 -12.34
C ASP A 77 13.86 1.56 -12.03
N GLU A 78 14.83 1.34 -12.90
CA GLU A 78 16.20 1.85 -12.74
C GLU A 78 16.32 3.38 -12.71
N HIS A 79 15.27 4.13 -13.07
CA HIS A 79 15.25 5.58 -13.12
C HIS A 79 14.37 6.21 -12.02
N TYR A 80 13.62 5.40 -11.26
CA TYR A 80 12.58 5.89 -10.35
C TYR A 80 13.12 6.92 -9.35
N ALA A 81 14.26 6.62 -8.72
CA ALA A 81 14.82 7.46 -7.69
C ALA A 81 15.24 8.82 -8.25
N ALA A 82 15.90 8.83 -9.41
CA ALA A 82 16.28 10.05 -10.10
C ALA A 82 15.05 10.88 -10.51
N ASN A 83 14.00 10.24 -11.03
CA ASN A 83 12.75 10.91 -11.41
C ASN A 83 12.05 11.53 -10.19
N VAL A 84 12.00 10.81 -9.06
CA VAL A 84 11.45 11.33 -7.80
C VAL A 84 12.24 12.53 -7.30
N GLU A 85 13.58 12.49 -7.33
CA GLU A 85 14.40 13.64 -6.93
C GLU A 85 14.20 14.86 -7.84
N VAL A 86 14.07 14.67 -9.15
CA VAL A 86 13.71 15.76 -10.09
C VAL A 86 12.38 16.41 -9.69
N MET A 87 11.35 15.60 -9.40
CA MET A 87 10.05 16.10 -8.98
C MET A 87 10.11 16.82 -7.63
N LYS A 88 10.85 16.27 -6.65
CA LYS A 88 11.08 16.88 -5.34
C LYS A 88 11.72 18.25 -5.47
N ALA A 89 12.82 18.34 -6.21
CA ALA A 89 13.56 19.58 -6.41
C ALA A 89 12.69 20.62 -7.14
N TRP A 90 11.94 20.20 -8.17
CA TRP A 90 11.06 21.09 -8.91
C TRP A 90 9.94 21.65 -8.02
N LEU A 91 9.26 20.81 -7.24
CA LEU A 91 8.21 21.24 -6.31
C LEU A 91 8.75 22.22 -5.27
N ALA A 92 9.91 21.92 -4.68
CA ALA A 92 10.54 22.79 -3.69
C ALA A 92 10.90 24.18 -4.25
N ALA A 93 11.33 24.26 -5.52
CA ALA A 93 11.72 25.51 -6.15
C ALA A 93 10.54 26.30 -6.75
N ASN A 94 9.50 25.63 -7.26
CA ASN A 94 8.48 26.25 -8.11
C ASN A 94 7.06 26.18 -7.56
N ALA A 95 6.81 25.33 -6.56
CA ALA A 95 5.48 25.07 -6.01
C ALA A 95 5.55 24.86 -4.48
N THR A 96 6.09 25.86 -3.77
CA THR A 96 6.37 25.78 -2.33
C THR A 96 5.14 25.54 -1.44
N ASN A 97 3.93 25.73 -1.98
CA ASN A 97 2.65 25.46 -1.33
C ASN A 97 2.02 24.10 -1.73
N VAL A 98 2.75 23.24 -2.45
CA VAL A 98 2.32 21.91 -2.85
C VAL A 98 3.14 20.87 -2.10
N HIS A 99 2.46 19.99 -1.35
CA HIS A 99 3.11 18.99 -0.49
C HIS A 99 2.70 17.57 -0.90
N PRO A 100 3.61 16.77 -1.50
CA PRO A 100 3.33 15.38 -1.81
C PRO A 100 3.27 14.53 -0.54
N VAL A 101 2.20 13.74 -0.40
CA VAL A 101 2.00 12.85 0.76
C VAL A 101 1.45 11.50 0.30
N GLY A 102 1.63 10.48 1.15
CA GLY A 102 1.11 9.14 0.91
C GLY A 102 1.77 8.39 -0.25
N ARG A 103 1.21 7.22 -0.56
CA ARG A 103 1.79 6.24 -1.49
C ARG A 103 2.10 6.80 -2.89
N ASN A 104 1.08 7.29 -3.60
CA ASN A 104 1.28 7.79 -4.97
C ASN A 104 1.74 9.24 -5.03
N GLY A 105 1.40 10.07 -4.03
CA GLY A 105 1.85 11.46 -4.01
C GLY A 105 3.37 11.55 -3.86
N MET A 106 3.96 10.64 -3.08
CA MET A 106 5.41 10.56 -2.88
C MET A 106 6.08 9.50 -3.76
N HIS A 107 5.31 8.74 -4.56
CA HIS A 107 5.78 7.53 -5.27
C HIS A 107 6.57 6.58 -4.36
N LYS A 108 6.08 6.37 -3.13
CA LYS A 108 6.66 5.46 -2.13
C LYS A 108 5.71 4.31 -1.85
N TYR A 109 6.24 3.11 -1.75
CA TYR A 109 5.52 1.93 -1.29
C TYR A 109 5.18 2.07 0.20
N ASN A 110 4.04 2.71 0.48
CA ASN A 110 3.56 2.97 1.83
C ASN A 110 2.31 2.13 2.11
N ASN A 111 2.22 1.67 3.36
CA ASN A 111 0.99 1.20 3.97
C ASN A 111 0.10 2.40 4.37
N ALA A 112 -1.11 2.12 4.86
CA ALA A 112 -2.10 3.14 5.19
C ALA A 112 -1.64 4.06 6.33
N ASP A 113 -1.06 3.49 7.38
CA ASP A 113 -0.50 4.18 8.54
C ASP A 113 0.68 5.09 8.14
N HIS A 114 1.62 4.61 7.32
CA HIS A 114 2.70 5.43 6.77
C HIS A 114 2.15 6.60 5.95
N SER A 115 1.15 6.32 5.11
CA SER A 115 0.51 7.35 4.29
C SER A 115 -0.18 8.42 5.16
N MET A 116 -0.89 8.01 6.20
CA MET A 116 -1.51 8.92 7.17
C MET A 116 -0.46 9.74 7.92
N LEU A 117 0.63 9.12 8.38
CA LEU A 117 1.69 9.82 9.09
C LEU A 117 2.34 10.91 8.23
N THR A 118 2.63 10.62 6.96
CA THR A 118 3.17 11.65 6.04
C THR A 118 2.24 12.86 5.92
N ALA A 119 0.92 12.65 5.92
CA ALA A 119 -0.06 13.73 5.89
C ALA A 119 -0.08 14.52 7.21
N MET A 120 -0.05 13.85 8.36
CA MET A 120 -0.03 14.50 9.67
C MET A 120 1.21 15.40 9.84
N LEU A 121 2.40 14.86 9.56
CA LEU A 121 3.66 15.62 9.66
C LEU A 121 3.69 16.81 8.68
N THR A 122 3.10 16.65 7.49
CA THR A 122 2.94 17.75 6.53
C THR A 122 2.03 18.85 7.08
N VAL A 123 0.92 18.49 7.71
CA VAL A 123 0.01 19.47 8.34
C VAL A 123 0.71 20.19 9.49
N GLU A 124 1.50 19.50 10.31
CA GLU A 124 2.27 20.12 11.39
C GLU A 124 3.32 21.11 10.84
N ASN A 125 4.02 20.75 9.76
CA ASN A 125 4.93 21.67 9.08
C ASN A 125 4.22 22.95 8.59
N ILE A 126 3.01 22.82 8.03
CA ILE A 126 2.24 23.96 7.50
C ILE A 126 1.65 24.82 8.63
N ALA A 127 0.97 24.19 9.59
CA ALA A 127 0.15 24.89 10.57
C ALA A 127 0.94 25.37 11.79
N GLN A 128 2.03 24.68 12.14
CA GLN A 128 2.79 24.93 13.36
C GLN A 128 4.23 25.39 13.07
N GLY A 129 4.63 25.45 11.79
CA GLY A 129 6.00 25.80 11.41
C GLY A 129 7.02 24.74 11.84
N ALA A 130 6.59 23.49 12.00
CA ALA A 130 7.49 22.38 12.25
C ALA A 130 8.41 22.11 11.04
N HIS A 131 9.42 21.26 11.23
CA HIS A 131 10.44 20.95 10.23
C HIS A 131 10.65 19.44 10.06
N HIS A 132 9.56 18.67 10.06
CA HIS A 132 9.61 17.22 9.86
C HIS A 132 10.06 16.88 8.44
N ASP A 133 11.00 15.94 8.32
CA ASP A 133 11.33 15.30 7.05
C ASP A 133 10.34 14.17 6.76
N ILE A 134 9.32 14.47 5.96
CA ILE A 134 8.30 13.49 5.57
C ILE A 134 8.86 12.41 4.64
N TRP A 135 9.96 12.66 3.92
CA TRP A 135 10.56 11.69 2.99
C TRP A 135 11.30 10.57 3.72
N ALA A 136 11.72 10.82 4.96
CA ALA A 136 12.32 9.83 5.86
C ALA A 136 11.32 8.82 6.44
N VAL A 137 10.01 9.10 6.39
CA VAL A 137 8.98 8.13 6.79
C VAL A 137 9.13 6.88 5.93
N ASN A 138 9.25 5.72 6.57
CA ASN A 138 9.40 4.41 5.92
C ASN A 138 10.76 4.20 5.19
N VAL A 139 11.85 4.87 5.63
CA VAL A 139 13.21 4.64 5.10
C VAL A 139 14.00 3.59 5.90
N GLU A 140 13.61 3.27 7.15
CA GLU A 140 14.37 2.37 8.03
C GLU A 140 13.94 0.88 7.97
N GLU A 141 12.83 0.55 7.34
CA GLU A 141 12.31 -0.84 7.24
C GLU A 141 12.49 -1.40 5.83
N GLU A 142 13.75 -1.52 5.44
CA GLU A 142 14.21 -2.07 4.17
C GLU A 142 13.53 -3.41 3.84
N TYR A 143 13.04 -3.49 2.62
CA TYR A 143 12.41 -4.61 1.93
C TYR A 143 12.85 -6.02 2.43
N HIS A 144 11.90 -6.81 2.92
CA HIS A 144 12.06 -8.18 3.48
C HIS A 144 12.43 -9.29 2.48
N GLU A 145 13.11 -9.00 1.36
CA GLU A 145 13.48 -10.03 0.37
C GLU A 145 14.99 -10.31 0.26
N GLU A 146 15.87 -9.48 0.83
CA GLU A 146 17.28 -9.83 1.00
C GLU A 146 17.58 -10.25 2.45
N LYS A 147 17.82 -11.54 2.66
CA LYS A 147 18.32 -12.05 3.95
C LYS A 147 19.76 -11.54 4.18
N ALA A 148 19.91 -10.38 4.81
CA ALA A 148 21.12 -10.06 5.56
C ALA A 148 21.05 -10.70 6.95
N ALA A 149 22.10 -11.40 7.34
CA ALA A 149 22.17 -12.13 8.60
C ALA A 149 22.24 -11.15 9.80
N SER A 150 21.41 -11.46 10.81
CA SER A 150 21.44 -10.97 12.19
C SER A 150 21.27 -9.47 12.44
N SER A 151 20.02 -9.07 12.65
CA SER A 151 19.57 -8.06 13.63
C SER A 151 18.09 -8.34 13.96
N PRO A 152 17.53 -7.92 15.11
CA PRO A 152 16.16 -8.27 15.48
C PRO A 152 15.19 -7.64 14.47
N GLN A 153 14.63 -8.49 13.60
CA GLN A 153 13.79 -8.10 12.48
C GLN A 153 12.38 -7.71 12.95
N GLY A 154 12.01 -6.44 12.79
CA GLY A 154 10.64 -5.96 12.79
C GLY A 154 9.93 -6.37 11.48
N THR A 155 8.63 -6.62 11.51
CA THR A 155 7.93 -7.34 10.43
C THR A 155 7.45 -6.45 9.27
N GLY A 156 7.84 -5.17 9.24
CA GLY A 156 7.24 -4.18 8.33
C GLY A 156 5.76 -3.89 8.64
N ARG A 157 5.30 -4.32 9.82
CA ARG A 157 3.95 -4.10 10.37
C ARG A 157 3.97 -3.22 11.60
N ASP A 158 5.16 -2.78 11.99
CA ASP A 158 5.33 -2.04 13.22
C ASP A 158 4.90 -0.60 12.95
N ALA A 159 4.02 -0.09 13.80
CA ALA A 159 3.53 1.26 13.64
C ALA A 159 4.71 2.23 13.67
N PRO A 160 4.76 3.24 12.78
CA PRO A 160 5.87 4.16 12.74
C PRO A 160 6.04 4.84 14.10
N VAL A 161 7.29 4.91 14.57
CA VAL A 161 7.62 5.52 15.86
C VAL A 161 7.32 7.01 15.78
N ILE A 162 6.30 7.44 16.52
CA ILE A 162 5.93 8.85 16.61
C ILE A 162 6.99 9.56 17.47
N PRO A 163 7.69 10.59 16.97
CA PRO A 163 8.60 11.38 17.80
C PRO A 163 7.82 12.01 18.95
N SER A 164 8.22 11.74 20.19
CA SER A 164 7.53 12.30 21.36
C SER A 164 7.80 13.80 21.46
N THR A 165 6.74 14.61 21.48
CA THR A 165 6.79 16.05 21.73
C THR A 165 6.68 16.40 23.22
N ALA A 166 6.88 15.43 24.11
CA ALA A 166 6.78 15.67 25.54
C ALA A 166 7.90 16.62 25.99
N PRO A 167 7.59 17.81 26.56
CA PRO A 167 8.59 18.65 27.17
C PRO A 167 9.24 17.86 28.31
N SER A 168 10.57 17.81 28.36
CA SER A 168 11.28 17.22 29.48
C SER A 168 10.88 17.98 30.75
N LEU A 169 10.07 17.35 31.59
CA LEU A 169 9.83 17.84 32.94
C LEU A 169 11.15 17.70 33.70
N HIS A 170 11.88 18.81 33.76
CA HIS A 170 13.08 18.94 34.54
C HIS A 170 12.85 18.50 35.98
N GLN A 171 13.84 17.73 36.44
CA GLN A 171 14.15 17.39 37.82
C GLN A 171 13.86 18.55 38.79
N ARG A 172 13.20 18.21 39.90
CA ARG A 172 13.34 18.92 41.17
C ARG A 172 14.08 18.01 42.13
#